data_AF-D8DTY1-F1
#
_entry.id   AF-D8DTY1-F1
#
_cell.length_a   1.000
_cell.length_b   1.000
_cell.length_c   1.000
_cell.angle_alpha   90.00
_cell.angle_beta   90.00
_cell.angle_gamma   90.00
#
_symmetry.space_group_name_H-M   'P 1'
#
loop_
_entity.id
_entity.type
_entity.pdbx_description
1 polymer ?
#
loop_
_entity_poly.entity_id
_entity_poly.type
_entity_poly.pdbx_seq_one_letter_code
_entity_poly.pdbx_strand_id
1 'polypeptide(L)'
;MLKATDSLAAKSLKSSLPAVTFCGTFQNKRNIEGCTNYTELLVIDIDHIDNLETARIYSNLLSDTYIASFWKSPSGDGYKGLVRLEFGGSLDSADIQYKHRIAFKKLYMYLLAQYGIELDKSGSDISRLCFMSWDPHLIIKEVAEAFFVSDGDIIVDGQDKHTKPVSEHKQVPIKPLGWNNLIGENRKYPENSYYRHKLMELYKKLLKKNISITDSYENWVKVAFAISSSIHPVKGRELFLKFCRLDGVYHDEQKSERLIFDAYLKNSGKVGFQTIIYLAREKGVKSDR
;
A
#
# COMPACT_ATOMS: atom_id res chain seq x y z
N MET A 1 8.46 -23.06 -12.47
CA MET A 1 7.50 -21.95 -12.66
C MET A 1 6.22 -22.51 -13.24
N LEU A 2 5.07 -22.17 -12.66
CA LEU A 2 3.76 -22.60 -13.17
C LEU A 2 3.29 -21.61 -14.24
N LYS A 3 3.44 -21.96 -15.52
CA LYS A 3 2.82 -21.24 -16.63
C LYS A 3 1.76 -22.14 -17.25
N ALA A 4 0.54 -22.09 -16.72
CA ALA A 4 -0.62 -22.66 -17.40
C ALA A 4 -1.36 -21.54 -18.12
N THR A 5 -1.74 -21.77 -19.37
CA THR A 5 -2.50 -20.82 -20.21
C THR A 5 -3.95 -20.66 -19.76
N ASP A 6 -4.45 -21.55 -18.90
CA ASP A 6 -5.77 -21.50 -18.29
C ASP A 6 -5.67 -21.20 -16.78
N SER A 7 -6.36 -20.14 -16.35
CA SER A 7 -6.44 -19.68 -14.96
C SER A 7 -6.93 -20.75 -13.97
N LEU A 8 -7.82 -21.66 -14.38
CA LEU A 8 -8.35 -22.71 -13.51
C LEU A 8 -7.32 -23.82 -13.28
N ALA A 9 -6.65 -24.24 -14.36
CA ALA A 9 -5.54 -25.18 -14.29
C ALA A 9 -4.38 -24.61 -13.47
N ALA A 10 -4.03 -23.33 -13.65
CA ALA A 10 -3.00 -22.65 -12.88
C ALA A 10 -3.32 -22.65 -11.38
N LYS A 11 -4.57 -22.39 -11.01
CA LYS A 11 -5.02 -22.36 -9.61
C LYS A 11 -4.98 -23.74 -8.97
N SER A 12 -5.42 -24.78 -9.68
CA SER A 12 -5.34 -26.16 -9.21
C SER A 12 -3.89 -26.59 -8.97
N LEU A 13 -3.01 -26.32 -9.94
CA LEU A 13 -1.58 -26.62 -9.84
C LEU A 13 -0.89 -25.83 -8.70
N LYS A 14 -1.28 -24.57 -8.48
CA LYS A 14 -0.76 -23.75 -7.36
C LYS A 14 -1.18 -24.32 -6.01
N SER A 15 -2.38 -24.88 -5.90
CA SER A 15 -2.89 -25.46 -4.66
C SER A 15 -2.21 -26.76 -4.23
N SER A 16 -1.51 -27.44 -5.14
CA SER A 16 -0.71 -28.63 -4.80
C SER A 16 0.72 -28.30 -4.36
N LEU A 17 1.13 -27.03 -4.42
CA LEU A 17 2.44 -26.62 -3.96
C LEU A 17 2.54 -26.65 -2.43
N PRO A 18 3.71 -26.98 -1.86
CA PRO A 18 3.99 -26.73 -0.46
C PRO A 18 3.72 -25.26 -0.11
N ALA A 19 3.18 -25.02 1.08
CA ALA A 19 2.89 -23.69 1.54
C ALA A 19 3.25 -23.53 3.02
N VAL A 20 3.57 -22.30 3.40
CA VAL A 20 3.97 -21.93 4.76
C VAL A 20 3.25 -20.66 5.18
N THR A 21 3.01 -20.51 6.48
CA THR A 21 2.55 -19.27 7.09
C THR A 21 3.73 -18.59 7.78
N PHE A 22 4.36 -17.63 7.11
CA PHE A 22 5.53 -16.98 7.68
C PHE A 22 5.19 -16.06 8.85
N CYS A 23 4.03 -15.39 8.81
CA CYS A 23 3.66 -14.38 9.80
C CYS A 23 3.28 -14.97 11.16
N GLY A 24 3.01 -16.27 11.27
CA GLY A 24 2.61 -16.90 12.52
C GLY A 24 2.60 -18.41 12.47
N THR A 25 2.67 -19.04 13.64
CA THR A 25 2.37 -20.47 13.80
C THR A 25 0.95 -20.64 14.29
N PHE A 26 0.30 -21.70 13.80
CA PHE A 26 -1.12 -21.93 14.05
C PHE A 26 -1.35 -23.35 14.57
N GLN A 27 -2.29 -23.49 15.50
CA GLN A 27 -2.76 -24.77 16.01
C GLN A 27 -4.23 -24.97 15.66
N ASN A 28 -4.58 -26.17 15.17
CA ASN A 28 -5.92 -26.59 14.75
C ASN A 28 -6.48 -25.85 13.51
N LYS A 29 -6.53 -24.52 13.52
CA LYS A 29 -7.06 -23.68 12.44
C LYS A 29 -6.11 -22.54 12.09
N ARG A 30 -6.03 -22.23 10.80
CA ARG A 30 -5.23 -21.12 10.26
C ARG A 30 -6.08 -19.84 10.23
N ASN A 31 -6.20 -19.20 11.38
CA ASN A 31 -6.91 -17.95 11.61
C ASN A 31 -6.33 -17.26 12.88
N ILE A 32 -6.77 -16.04 13.18
CA ILE A 32 -6.26 -15.30 14.34
C ILE A 32 -6.49 -16.05 15.65
N GLU A 33 -7.63 -16.74 15.81
CA GLU A 33 -7.95 -17.50 17.02
C GLU A 33 -7.04 -18.72 17.21
N GLY A 34 -6.55 -19.30 16.11
CA GLY A 34 -5.61 -20.42 16.12
C GLY A 34 -4.14 -20.00 16.15
N CYS A 35 -3.83 -18.70 16.11
CA CYS A 35 -2.47 -18.20 16.11
C CYS A 35 -1.82 -18.38 17.49
N THR A 36 -0.83 -19.27 17.59
CA THR A 36 -0.14 -19.58 18.84
C THR A 36 1.14 -18.77 19.03
N ASN A 37 1.77 -18.36 17.92
CA ASN A 37 2.94 -17.50 17.96
C ASN A 37 2.92 -16.55 16.78
N TYR A 38 3.13 -15.27 17.04
CA TYR A 38 3.36 -14.27 16.01
C TYR A 38 4.87 -14.15 15.77
N THR A 39 5.31 -14.36 14.53
CA THR A 39 6.76 -14.43 14.22
C THR A 39 7.39 -13.06 13.98
N GLU A 40 6.58 -12.01 13.93
CA GLU A 40 7.01 -10.66 13.54
C GLU A 40 7.66 -10.61 12.15
N LEU A 41 7.35 -11.60 11.30
CA LEU A 41 7.69 -11.56 9.88
C LEU A 41 6.49 -11.07 9.08
N LEU A 42 6.78 -10.33 8.02
CA LEU A 42 5.81 -9.86 7.05
C LEU A 42 6.20 -10.35 5.66
N VAL A 43 5.25 -10.97 4.97
CA VAL A 43 5.44 -11.46 3.60
C VAL A 43 5.20 -10.33 2.60
N ILE A 44 6.23 -10.01 1.83
CA ILE A 44 6.08 -9.21 0.62
C ILE A 44 5.60 -10.11 -0.49
N ASP A 45 4.59 -9.66 -1.22
CA ASP A 45 4.04 -10.36 -2.37
C ASP A 45 3.80 -9.36 -3.50
N ILE A 46 4.61 -9.46 -4.56
CA ILE A 46 4.62 -8.56 -5.71
C ILE A 46 4.31 -9.41 -6.93
N ASP A 47 3.09 -9.31 -7.43
CA ASP A 47 2.64 -10.06 -8.60
C ASP A 47 2.61 -9.17 -9.86
N HIS A 48 2.54 -9.80 -11.03
CA HIS A 48 2.34 -9.13 -12.33
C HIS A 48 3.37 -8.06 -12.70
N ILE A 49 4.63 -8.33 -12.39
CA ILE A 49 5.75 -7.48 -12.77
C ILE A 49 5.96 -7.57 -14.29
N ASP A 50 5.94 -6.42 -14.96
CA ASP A 50 6.36 -6.33 -16.36
C ASP A 50 7.82 -6.79 -16.52
N ASN A 51 8.12 -7.51 -17.60
CA ASN A 51 9.48 -7.92 -17.93
C ASN A 51 10.46 -6.73 -17.95
N LEU A 52 10.01 -5.55 -18.40
CA LEU A 52 10.82 -4.32 -18.40
C LEU A 52 11.18 -3.83 -16.99
N GLU A 53 10.33 -4.11 -16.01
CA GLU A 53 10.48 -3.65 -14.63
C GLU A 53 11.22 -4.66 -13.73
N THR A 54 11.36 -5.91 -14.20
CA THR A 54 11.92 -7.02 -13.40
C THR A 54 13.31 -6.70 -12.86
N ALA A 55 14.22 -6.20 -13.69
CA ALA A 55 15.60 -5.88 -13.27
C ALA A 55 15.64 -4.72 -12.25
N ARG A 56 14.79 -3.72 -12.45
CA ARG A 56 14.66 -2.57 -11.54
C ARG A 56 14.14 -3.01 -10.17
N ILE A 57 13.07 -3.79 -10.14
CA ILE A 57 12.48 -4.30 -8.89
C ILE A 57 13.47 -5.21 -8.17
N TYR A 58 14.12 -6.13 -8.87
CA TYR A 58 15.17 -6.96 -8.29
C TYR A 58 16.26 -6.12 -7.61
N SER A 59 16.76 -5.09 -8.31
CA SER A 59 17.80 -4.20 -7.78
C SER A 59 17.34 -3.45 -6.54
N ASN A 60 16.10 -2.94 -6.53
CA ASN A 60 15.52 -2.27 -5.37
C ASN A 60 15.41 -3.21 -4.17
N LEU A 61 14.86 -4.42 -4.36
CA LEU A 61 14.72 -5.41 -3.29
C LEU A 61 16.10 -5.83 -2.74
N LEU A 62 17.10 -5.95 -3.61
CA LEU A 62 18.47 -6.27 -3.21
C LEU A 62 19.11 -5.15 -2.39
N SER A 63 18.91 -3.88 -2.78
CA SER A 63 19.50 -2.73 -2.09
C SER A 63 18.75 -2.30 -0.81
N ASP A 64 17.47 -2.64 -0.68
CA ASP A 64 16.64 -2.18 0.43
C ASP A 64 17.09 -2.79 1.77
N THR A 65 17.25 -1.96 2.80
CA THR A 65 17.81 -2.38 4.08
C THR A 65 16.86 -3.25 4.91
N TYR A 66 15.55 -3.18 4.68
CA TYR A 66 14.54 -3.89 5.45
C TYR A 66 14.16 -5.26 4.86
N ILE A 67 14.41 -5.47 3.57
CA ILE A 67 14.16 -6.76 2.90
C ILE A 67 15.18 -7.79 3.38
N ALA A 68 14.75 -8.78 4.16
CA ALA A 68 15.62 -9.84 4.68
C ALA A 68 15.86 -10.96 3.66
N SER A 69 14.84 -11.29 2.86
CA SER A 69 14.96 -12.28 1.79
C SER A 69 13.93 -12.02 0.71
N PHE A 70 14.20 -12.49 -0.51
CA PHE A 70 13.22 -12.50 -1.60
C PHE A 70 13.56 -13.56 -2.65
N TRP A 71 12.53 -14.00 -3.37
CA TRP A 71 12.61 -15.06 -4.36
C TRP A 71 11.50 -14.92 -5.41
N LYS A 72 11.68 -15.57 -6.56
CA LYS A 72 10.71 -15.55 -7.65
C LYS A 72 9.41 -16.23 -7.26
N SER A 73 8.27 -15.60 -7.52
CA SER A 73 6.95 -16.16 -7.19
C SER A 73 6.66 -17.45 -7.99
N PRO A 74 5.69 -18.31 -7.55
CA PRO A 74 5.36 -19.55 -8.26
C PRO A 74 4.97 -19.37 -9.74
N SER A 75 4.33 -18.26 -10.10
CA SER A 75 3.96 -17.92 -11.48
C SER A 75 5.16 -17.50 -12.33
N GLY A 76 6.24 -17.02 -11.71
CA GLY A 76 7.45 -16.59 -12.40
C GLY A 76 7.41 -15.16 -12.96
N ASP A 77 6.33 -14.42 -12.74
CA ASP A 77 6.13 -13.02 -13.14
C ASP A 77 6.10 -12.06 -11.92
N GLY A 78 6.57 -12.53 -10.77
CA GLY A 78 6.56 -11.77 -9.52
C GLY A 78 7.70 -12.11 -8.59
N TYR A 79 7.75 -11.44 -7.45
CA TYR A 79 8.64 -11.74 -6.34
C TYR A 79 7.84 -11.89 -5.05
N LYS A 80 8.27 -12.80 -4.19
CA LYS A 80 7.87 -12.88 -2.79
C LYS A 80 9.08 -12.59 -1.91
N GLY A 81 8.86 -12.19 -0.68
CA GLY A 81 9.96 -11.93 0.25
C GLY A 81 9.52 -11.81 1.70
N LEU A 82 10.49 -11.56 2.57
CA LEU A 82 10.28 -11.41 4.01
C LEU A 82 10.92 -10.12 4.50
N VAL A 83 10.18 -9.45 5.39
CA VAL A 83 10.63 -8.32 6.20
C VAL A 83 10.44 -8.69 7.66
N ARG A 84 11.46 -8.42 8.49
CA ARG A 84 11.34 -8.50 9.95
C ARG A 84 10.72 -7.21 10.47
N LEU A 85 9.75 -7.32 11.35
CA LEU A 85 9.09 -6.20 12.00
C LEU A 85 9.67 -5.98 13.39
N GLU A 86 9.57 -4.74 13.84
CA GLU A 86 9.80 -4.36 15.23
C GLU A 86 8.71 -3.37 15.63
N PHE A 87 8.16 -3.54 16.83
CA PHE A 87 7.09 -2.70 17.34
C PHE A 87 7.61 -1.84 18.50
N GLY A 88 6.95 -0.71 18.73
CA GLY A 88 7.22 0.14 19.87
C GLY A 88 6.00 0.94 20.30
N GLY A 89 6.00 1.38 21.55
CA GLY A 89 4.96 2.25 22.10
C GLY A 89 3.68 1.49 22.42
N SER A 90 2.52 2.04 22.10
CA SER A 90 1.24 1.35 22.37
C SER A 90 1.08 0.05 21.56
N LEU A 91 1.77 -0.08 20.43
CA LEU A 91 1.73 -1.27 19.57
C LEU A 91 2.39 -2.50 20.16
N ASP A 92 3.28 -2.35 21.15
CA ASP A 92 3.93 -3.50 21.82
C ASP A 92 2.89 -4.40 22.49
N SER A 93 1.91 -3.76 23.14
CA SER A 93 0.80 -4.41 23.85
C SER A 93 -0.48 -4.53 23.03
N ALA A 94 -0.49 -4.07 21.78
CA ALA A 94 -1.70 -4.09 20.96
C ALA A 94 -2.06 -5.49 20.47
N ASP A 95 -3.33 -5.66 20.09
CA ASP A 95 -3.81 -6.85 19.42
C ASP A 95 -2.94 -7.18 18.18
N ILE A 96 -2.64 -8.47 18.02
CA ILE A 96 -1.71 -8.96 16.99
C ILE A 96 -2.23 -8.64 15.59
N GLN A 97 -3.52 -8.85 15.33
CA GLN A 97 -4.10 -8.57 14.02
C GLN A 97 -4.05 -7.07 13.73
N TYR A 98 -4.37 -6.25 14.74
CA TYR A 98 -4.29 -4.81 14.62
C TYR A 98 -2.87 -4.32 14.27
N LYS A 99 -1.86 -4.68 15.06
CA LYS A 99 -0.48 -4.22 14.81
C LYS A 99 0.10 -4.76 13.50
N HIS A 100 -0.26 -5.98 13.09
CA HIS A 100 0.15 -6.53 11.79
C HIS A 100 -0.46 -5.75 10.61
N ARG A 101 -1.74 -5.36 10.69
CA ARG A 101 -2.38 -4.52 9.66
C ARG A 101 -1.70 -3.15 9.55
N ILE A 102 -1.36 -2.53 10.68
CA ILE A 102 -0.62 -1.25 10.69
C ILE A 102 0.76 -1.42 10.06
N ALA A 103 1.49 -2.49 10.41
CA ALA A 103 2.79 -2.79 9.82
C ALA A 103 2.71 -2.99 8.29
N PHE A 104 1.73 -3.76 7.81
CA PHE A 104 1.51 -3.97 6.38
C PHE A 104 1.22 -2.67 5.65
N LYS A 105 0.35 -1.83 6.19
CA LYS A 105 0.02 -0.51 5.62
C LYS A 105 1.24 0.39 5.53
N LYS A 106 2.02 0.46 6.61
CA LYS A 106 3.27 1.23 6.65
C LYS A 106 4.27 0.74 5.60
N LEU A 107 4.46 -0.58 5.50
CA LEU A 107 5.37 -1.17 4.52
C LEU A 107 4.89 -0.97 3.07
N TYR A 108 3.59 -1.13 2.82
CA TYR A 108 2.97 -0.83 1.53
C TYR A 108 3.25 0.61 1.11
N MET A 109 2.97 1.58 2.00
CA MET A 109 3.25 2.99 1.73
C MET A 109 4.73 3.25 1.49
N TYR A 110 5.61 2.62 2.27
CA TYR A 110 7.05 2.76 2.13
C TYR A 110 7.53 2.29 0.75
N LEU A 111 7.19 1.06 0.34
CA LEU A 111 7.63 0.50 -0.94
C LEU A 111 6.99 1.21 -2.14
N LEU A 112 5.74 1.64 -2.01
CA LEU A 112 5.05 2.42 -3.03
C LEU A 112 5.72 3.79 -3.17
N ALA A 113 5.97 4.48 -2.06
CA ALA A 113 6.57 5.81 -2.06
C ALA A 113 8.01 5.79 -2.58
N GLN A 114 8.81 4.81 -2.15
CA GLN A 114 10.24 4.74 -2.43
C GLN A 114 10.54 4.13 -3.81
N TYR A 115 9.80 3.10 -4.20
CA TYR A 115 10.11 2.31 -5.40
C TYR A 115 8.97 2.23 -6.41
N GLY A 116 7.79 2.74 -6.10
CA GLY A 116 6.59 2.52 -6.92
C GLY A 116 6.18 1.04 -6.94
N ILE A 117 6.51 0.28 -5.89
CA ILE A 117 6.17 -1.14 -5.78
C ILE A 117 4.90 -1.29 -4.96
N GLU A 118 3.92 -1.97 -5.52
CA GLU A 118 2.65 -2.31 -4.86
C GLU A 118 2.73 -3.73 -4.30
N LEU A 119 2.17 -3.94 -3.10
CA LEU A 119 2.07 -5.28 -2.49
C LEU A 119 0.65 -5.83 -2.61
N ASP A 120 0.52 -7.15 -2.73
CA ASP A 120 -0.78 -7.82 -2.60
C ASP A 120 -1.36 -7.62 -1.19
N LYS A 121 -2.54 -7.01 -1.13
CA LYS A 121 -3.26 -6.64 0.10
C LYS A 121 -3.57 -7.82 1.03
N SER A 122 -3.58 -9.05 0.53
CA SER A 122 -3.78 -10.24 1.36
C SER A 122 -2.63 -10.47 2.33
N GLY A 123 -1.48 -9.83 2.13
CA GLY A 123 -0.39 -9.81 3.11
C GLY A 123 -0.74 -9.10 4.42
N SER A 124 -1.86 -8.38 4.51
CA SER A 124 -2.38 -7.82 5.76
C SER A 124 -3.05 -8.84 6.69
N ASP A 125 -3.26 -10.07 6.21
CA ASP A 125 -3.78 -11.18 7.00
C ASP A 125 -2.62 -12.04 7.53
N ILE A 126 -2.47 -12.08 8.85
CA ILE A 126 -1.47 -12.90 9.55
C ILE A 126 -1.54 -14.39 9.18
N SER A 127 -2.72 -14.88 8.80
CA SER A 127 -2.99 -16.28 8.50
C SER A 127 -2.78 -16.62 7.02
N ARG A 128 -2.25 -15.68 6.23
CA ARG A 128 -2.06 -15.84 4.79
C ARG A 128 -1.06 -16.96 4.48
N LEU A 129 -1.50 -17.91 3.65
CA LEU A 129 -0.61 -18.92 3.07
C LEU A 129 0.30 -18.30 2.01
N CYS A 130 1.58 -18.60 2.12
CA CYS A 130 2.58 -18.35 1.09
C CYS A 130 2.93 -19.66 0.39
N PHE A 131 2.54 -19.80 -0.88
CA PHE A 131 2.93 -20.95 -1.70
C PHE A 131 4.41 -20.85 -2.09
N MET A 132 5.14 -21.94 -1.90
CA MET A 132 6.56 -22.04 -2.18
C MET A 132 6.83 -22.26 -3.66
N SER A 133 7.93 -21.71 -4.13
CA SER A 133 8.47 -21.91 -5.46
C SER A 133 9.90 -22.40 -5.35
N TRP A 134 10.34 -23.15 -6.36
CA TRP A 134 11.75 -23.44 -6.53
C TRP A 134 12.40 -22.28 -7.29
N ASP A 135 13.30 -21.56 -6.61
CA ASP A 135 14.09 -20.47 -7.18
C ASP A 135 15.57 -20.66 -6.81
N PRO A 136 16.44 -21.02 -7.77
CA PRO A 136 17.88 -21.17 -7.53
C PRO A 136 18.59 -19.83 -7.28
N HIS A 137 17.91 -18.70 -7.50
CA HIS A 137 18.43 -17.34 -7.30
C HIS A 137 17.78 -16.63 -6.11
N LEU A 138 17.16 -17.39 -5.19
CA LEU A 138 16.64 -16.88 -3.94
C LEU A 138 17.76 -16.13 -3.18
N ILE A 139 17.42 -14.96 -2.67
CA ILE A 139 18.32 -14.14 -1.88
C ILE A 139 17.94 -14.22 -0.41
N ILE A 140 18.91 -14.54 0.45
CA ILE A 140 18.86 -14.34 1.90
C ILE A 140 19.99 -13.37 2.22
N LYS A 141 19.67 -12.23 2.82
CA LYS A 141 20.68 -11.26 3.24
C LYS A 141 21.22 -11.68 4.61
N GLU A 142 22.53 -11.58 4.78
CA GLU A 142 23.17 -11.82 6.07
C GLU A 142 22.70 -10.82 7.14
N VAL A 143 22.43 -9.59 6.71
CA VAL A 143 21.96 -8.50 7.55
C VAL A 143 20.76 -7.82 6.88
N ALA A 144 19.71 -7.60 7.65
CA ALA A 144 18.60 -6.73 7.32
C ALA A 144 18.13 -6.02 8.60
N GLU A 145 17.81 -4.74 8.47
CA GLU A 145 17.26 -3.93 9.55
C GLU A 145 15.81 -4.34 9.82
N ALA A 146 15.37 -4.23 11.08
CA ALA A 146 13.97 -4.42 11.40
C ALA A 146 13.15 -3.21 10.93
N PHE A 147 12.00 -3.48 10.34
CA PHE A 147 11.07 -2.44 9.95
C PHE A 147 10.25 -2.00 11.17
N PHE A 148 10.71 -0.91 11.80
CA PHE A 148 10.10 -0.39 13.02
C PHE A 148 8.72 0.21 12.77
N VAL A 149 7.75 -0.04 13.65
CA VAL A 149 6.37 0.45 13.59
C VAL A 149 5.95 0.96 14.97
N SER A 150 5.45 2.20 15.05
CA SER A 150 5.04 2.80 16.32
C SER A 150 3.73 3.59 16.22
N ASP A 151 3.33 4.24 17.31
CA ASP A 151 2.09 5.00 17.44
C ASP A 151 1.89 6.06 16.34
N GLY A 152 2.97 6.65 15.85
CA GLY A 152 2.93 7.64 14.76
C GLY A 152 2.50 7.07 13.41
N ASP A 153 2.53 5.75 13.25
CA ASP A 153 2.15 5.03 12.02
C ASP A 153 0.71 4.52 12.03
N ILE A 154 -0.03 4.77 13.12
CA ILE A 154 -1.43 4.39 13.22
C ILE A 154 -2.25 5.24 12.24
N ILE A 155 -2.48 4.70 11.06
CA ILE A 155 -3.44 5.23 10.10
C ILE A 155 -4.78 4.60 10.44
N VAL A 156 -5.57 5.32 11.24
CA VAL A 156 -6.91 4.88 11.62
C VAL A 156 -7.71 4.74 10.32
N ASP A 157 -8.10 3.54 9.91
CA ASP A 157 -8.85 3.39 8.68
C ASP A 157 -10.27 3.96 8.84
N GLY A 158 -10.85 4.47 7.75
CA GLY A 158 -12.29 4.69 7.63
C GLY A 158 -13.01 3.43 7.13
N GLN A 159 -12.29 2.35 6.83
CA GLN A 159 -12.82 1.21 6.10
C GLN A 159 -12.25 -0.13 6.57
N ASP A 160 -12.75 -0.65 7.68
CA ASP A 160 -12.94 -2.10 7.86
C ASP A 160 -14.46 -2.34 7.92
N LYS A 161 -15.07 -2.63 6.77
CA LYS A 161 -16.54 -2.83 6.62
C LYS A 161 -17.07 -4.15 7.21
N HIS A 162 -16.37 -4.73 8.19
CA HIS A 162 -16.82 -5.89 8.95
C HIS A 162 -16.50 -5.77 10.44
N THR A 163 -16.81 -4.63 11.06
CA THR A 163 -17.01 -4.57 12.52
C THR A 163 -17.99 -3.44 12.84
N LYS A 164 -18.88 -3.71 13.80
CA LYS A 164 -19.89 -2.81 14.36
C LYS A 164 -19.31 -1.43 14.74
N PRO A 165 -20.14 -0.37 14.88
CA PRO A 165 -19.68 0.95 15.27
C PRO A 165 -18.86 0.86 16.55
N VAL A 166 -17.56 1.16 16.45
CA VAL A 166 -16.69 1.26 17.62
C VAL A 166 -16.92 2.64 18.23
N SER A 167 -17.29 2.60 19.50
CA SER A 167 -17.47 3.71 20.44
C SER A 167 -16.36 4.75 20.40
N GLU A 168 -16.76 5.99 20.68
CA GLU A 168 -15.96 7.20 20.88
C GLU A 168 -14.60 6.93 21.55
N HIS A 169 -13.53 6.81 20.74
CA HIS A 169 -12.17 6.95 21.24
C HIS A 169 -11.78 8.43 21.20
N LYS A 170 -11.43 8.92 22.39
CA LYS A 170 -11.03 10.30 22.70
C LYS A 170 -10.08 10.87 21.64
N GLN A 171 -10.43 12.05 21.12
CA GLN A 171 -9.59 12.85 20.23
C GLN A 171 -8.25 13.16 20.94
N VAL A 172 -7.16 12.58 20.45
CA VAL A 172 -5.80 13.02 20.81
C VAL A 172 -5.54 14.37 20.14
N PRO A 173 -4.94 15.38 20.81
CA PRO A 173 -4.66 16.68 20.19
C PRO A 173 -3.69 16.51 19.01
N ILE A 174 -4.17 16.71 17.78
CA ILE A 174 -3.35 16.60 16.58
C ILE A 174 -2.51 17.86 16.44
N LYS A 175 -1.18 17.71 16.45
CA LYS A 175 -0.23 18.80 16.18
C LYS A 175 -0.49 19.36 14.77
N PRO A 176 -0.58 20.69 14.58
CA PRO A 176 -0.87 21.26 13.26
C PRO A 176 0.17 20.87 12.22
N LEU A 177 -0.29 20.54 11.01
CA LEU A 177 0.56 20.11 9.90
C LEU A 177 1.39 21.30 9.37
N GLY A 178 2.70 21.07 9.18
CA GLY A 178 3.66 22.09 8.75
C GLY A 178 3.61 22.40 7.26
N TRP A 179 2.43 22.72 6.71
CA TRP A 179 2.22 22.99 5.28
C TRP A 179 3.12 24.10 4.72
N ASN A 180 3.41 25.13 5.52
CA ASN A 180 4.27 26.24 5.10
C ASN A 180 5.68 25.79 4.71
N ASN A 181 6.20 24.76 5.39
CA ASN A 181 7.52 24.22 5.08
C ASN A 181 7.51 23.57 3.69
N LEU A 182 6.51 22.72 3.40
CA LEU A 182 6.35 22.06 2.10
C LEU A 182 6.12 23.05 0.95
N ILE A 183 5.38 24.13 1.20
CA ILE A 183 5.10 25.17 0.20
C ILE A 183 6.35 26.01 -0.10
N GLY A 184 7.20 26.23 0.90
CA GLY A 184 8.45 26.97 0.76
C GLY A 184 9.59 26.17 0.11
N GLU A 185 9.46 24.85 0.01
CA GLU A 185 10.45 24.02 -0.68
C GLU A 185 10.45 24.30 -2.19
N ASN A 186 11.65 24.48 -2.77
CA ASN A 186 11.83 24.76 -4.20
C ASN A 186 11.68 23.50 -5.08
N ARG A 187 10.60 22.72 -4.88
CA ARG A 187 10.27 21.57 -5.71
C ARG A 187 9.62 22.02 -7.02
N LYS A 188 10.06 21.43 -8.14
CA LYS A 188 9.48 21.69 -9.46
C LYS A 188 8.32 20.74 -9.72
N TYR A 189 7.22 21.29 -10.21
CA TYR A 189 6.05 20.54 -10.69
C TYR A 189 5.84 20.86 -12.17
N PRO A 190 6.52 20.15 -13.08
CA PRO A 190 6.33 20.32 -14.52
C PRO A 190 4.87 20.14 -14.90
N GLU A 191 4.38 20.92 -15.87
CA GLU A 191 3.01 20.80 -16.39
C GLU A 191 1.89 20.94 -15.33
N ASN A 192 2.18 21.50 -14.15
CA ASN A 192 1.24 21.63 -13.04
C ASN A 192 -0.11 22.26 -13.47
N SER A 193 -0.09 23.27 -14.34
CA SER A 193 -1.34 23.88 -14.86
C SER A 193 -2.18 22.88 -15.68
N TYR A 194 -1.53 22.12 -16.57
CA TYR A 194 -2.17 21.10 -17.39
C TYR A 194 -2.75 19.97 -16.54
N TYR A 195 -1.96 19.39 -15.62
CA TYR A 195 -2.43 18.32 -14.74
C TYR A 195 -3.55 18.79 -13.82
N ARG A 196 -3.48 20.01 -13.28
CA ARG A 196 -4.56 20.61 -12.50
C ARG A 196 -5.85 20.71 -13.30
N HIS A 197 -5.78 21.17 -14.55
CA HIS A 197 -6.95 21.29 -15.40
C HIS A 197 -7.57 19.92 -15.68
N LYS A 198 -6.77 18.95 -16.16
CA LYS A 198 -7.25 17.59 -16.43
C LYS A 198 -7.83 16.89 -15.19
N LEU A 199 -7.22 17.03 -14.00
CA LEU A 199 -7.79 16.47 -12.77
C LEU A 199 -9.11 17.13 -12.37
N MET A 200 -9.25 18.44 -12.55
CA MET A 200 -10.53 19.12 -12.28
C MET A 200 -11.64 18.66 -13.23
N GLU A 201 -11.34 18.46 -14.52
CA GLU A 201 -12.30 17.90 -15.48
C GLU A 201 -12.70 16.47 -15.11
N LEU A 202 -11.71 15.64 -14.76
CA LEU A 202 -11.93 14.28 -14.32
C LEU A 202 -12.80 14.23 -13.05
N TYR A 203 -12.49 15.07 -12.05
CA TYR A 203 -13.28 15.20 -10.84
C TYR A 203 -14.74 15.54 -11.15
N LYS A 204 -15.01 16.50 -12.05
CA LYS A 204 -16.39 16.84 -12.46
C LYS A 204 -17.14 15.63 -13.06
N LYS A 205 -16.46 14.82 -13.87
CA LYS A 205 -17.05 13.60 -14.45
C LYS A 205 -17.36 12.55 -13.39
N LEU A 206 -16.44 12.33 -12.46
CA LEU A 206 -16.60 11.41 -11.33
C LEU A 206 -17.73 11.84 -10.41
N LEU A 207 -17.79 13.14 -10.07
CA LEU A 207 -18.86 13.74 -9.28
C LEU A 207 -20.22 13.56 -9.94
N LYS A 208 -20.35 13.84 -11.25
CA LYS A 208 -21.61 13.66 -12.00
C LYS A 208 -22.11 12.21 -11.97
N LYS A 209 -21.19 11.24 -11.92
CA LYS A 209 -21.52 9.81 -11.86
C LYS A 209 -21.58 9.25 -10.43
N ASN A 210 -21.28 10.06 -9.43
CA ASN A 210 -21.11 9.64 -8.03
C ASN A 210 -20.16 8.43 -7.87
N ILE A 211 -19.01 8.50 -8.55
CA ILE A 211 -17.98 7.45 -8.54
C ILE A 211 -16.76 7.98 -7.80
N SER A 212 -16.29 7.22 -6.82
CA SER A 212 -15.01 7.49 -6.17
C SER A 212 -13.88 6.64 -6.77
N ILE A 213 -12.69 7.25 -6.84
CA ILE A 213 -11.41 6.60 -7.16
C ILE A 213 -10.50 6.53 -5.93
N THR A 214 -11.00 6.86 -4.74
CA THR A 214 -10.32 6.73 -3.43
C THR A 214 -11.07 5.74 -2.53
N ASP A 215 -11.89 4.89 -3.13
CA ASP A 215 -12.87 4.01 -2.49
C ASP A 215 -12.28 2.82 -1.71
N SER A 216 -10.96 2.71 -1.70
CA SER A 216 -10.20 1.75 -0.90
C SER A 216 -8.95 2.43 -0.36
N TYR A 217 -8.42 1.94 0.76
CA TYR A 217 -7.16 2.42 1.34
C TYR A 217 -6.04 2.51 0.30
N GLU A 218 -5.91 1.48 -0.54
CA GLU A 218 -4.92 1.41 -1.61
C GLU A 218 -5.08 2.55 -2.62
N ASN A 219 -6.29 2.70 -3.17
CA ASN A 219 -6.56 3.76 -4.15
C ASN A 219 -6.40 5.15 -3.53
N TRP A 220 -6.83 5.33 -2.28
CA TRP A 220 -6.65 6.54 -1.50
C TRP A 220 -5.17 6.95 -1.37
N VAL A 221 -4.30 5.99 -1.02
CA VAL A 221 -2.84 6.18 -0.97
C VAL A 221 -2.27 6.48 -2.35
N LYS A 222 -2.63 5.69 -3.38
CA LYS A 222 -2.14 5.89 -4.76
C LYS A 222 -2.49 7.28 -5.29
N VAL A 223 -3.73 7.73 -5.11
CA VAL A 223 -4.18 9.05 -5.55
C VAL A 223 -3.42 10.14 -4.78
N ALA A 224 -3.16 9.97 -3.48
CA ALA A 224 -2.38 10.93 -2.71
C ALA A 224 -0.96 11.08 -3.27
N PHE A 225 -0.23 9.98 -3.50
CA PHE A 225 1.12 10.00 -4.04
C PHE A 225 1.18 10.46 -5.50
N ALA A 226 0.19 10.10 -6.33
CA ALA A 226 0.09 10.58 -7.70
C ALA A 226 -0.15 12.10 -7.79
N ILE A 227 -0.96 12.66 -6.87
CA ILE A 227 -1.13 14.11 -6.78
C ILE A 227 0.13 14.77 -6.25
N SER A 228 0.76 14.22 -5.21
CA SER A 228 1.95 14.82 -4.59
C SER A 228 3.19 14.82 -5.50
N SER A 229 3.22 13.97 -6.53
CA SER A 229 4.26 13.98 -7.56
C SER A 229 4.00 14.96 -8.70
N SER A 230 2.75 15.32 -8.95
CA SER A 230 2.35 16.02 -10.18
C SER A 230 1.86 17.45 -9.96
N ILE A 231 1.48 17.81 -8.73
CA ILE A 231 0.78 19.07 -8.42
C ILE A 231 1.41 19.75 -7.21
N HIS A 232 1.47 21.08 -7.26
CA HIS A 232 1.97 21.89 -6.15
C HIS A 232 1.11 21.73 -4.87
N PRO A 233 1.69 21.67 -3.65
CA PRO A 233 1.00 21.36 -2.39
C PRO A 233 -0.31 22.10 -2.14
N VAL A 234 -0.34 23.40 -2.39
CA VAL A 234 -1.54 24.24 -2.22
C VAL A 234 -2.73 23.68 -3.00
N LYS A 235 -2.55 23.37 -4.29
CA LYS A 235 -3.65 22.90 -5.12
C LYS A 235 -3.85 21.39 -5.00
N GLY A 236 -2.77 20.64 -4.81
CA GLY A 236 -2.88 19.20 -4.68
C GLY A 236 -3.63 18.79 -3.41
N ARG A 237 -3.45 19.50 -2.28
CA ARG A 237 -4.28 19.33 -1.08
C ARG A 237 -5.76 19.52 -1.41
N GLU A 238 -6.12 20.64 -2.03
CA GLU A 238 -7.51 20.94 -2.39
C GLU A 238 -8.12 19.87 -3.33
N LEU A 239 -7.37 19.47 -4.36
CA LEU A 239 -7.80 18.46 -5.32
C LEU A 239 -7.97 17.08 -4.68
N PHE A 240 -7.01 16.66 -3.88
CA PHE A 240 -7.06 15.37 -3.20
C PHE A 240 -8.30 15.25 -2.31
N LEU A 241 -8.56 16.27 -1.49
CA LEU A 241 -9.72 16.29 -0.61
C LEU A 241 -11.04 16.29 -1.40
N LYS A 242 -11.08 16.92 -2.59
CA LYS A 242 -12.23 16.81 -3.49
C LYS A 242 -12.49 15.38 -3.94
N PHE A 243 -11.45 14.64 -4.34
CA PHE A 243 -11.60 13.23 -4.70
C PHE A 243 -12.09 12.39 -3.51
N CYS A 244 -11.47 12.56 -2.33
CA CYS A 244 -11.83 11.78 -1.13
C CYS A 244 -13.28 12.02 -0.68
N ARG A 245 -13.80 13.24 -0.81
CA ARG A 245 -15.21 13.54 -0.47
C ARG A 245 -16.23 12.78 -1.32
N LEU A 246 -15.84 12.21 -2.47
CA LEU A 246 -16.70 11.32 -3.25
C LEU A 246 -16.94 9.96 -2.55
N ASP A 247 -16.16 9.62 -1.52
CA ASP A 247 -16.40 8.45 -0.67
C ASP A 247 -17.61 8.62 0.27
N GLY A 248 -18.18 9.83 0.34
CA GLY A 248 -19.39 10.12 1.11
C GLY A 248 -19.19 9.89 2.59
N VAL A 249 -20.05 9.05 3.20
CA VAL A 249 -20.02 8.75 4.64
C VAL A 249 -18.74 8.02 5.10
N TYR A 250 -17.96 7.47 4.17
CA TYR A 250 -16.70 6.79 4.47
C TYR A 250 -15.49 7.73 4.44
N HIS A 251 -15.67 8.98 4.02
CA HIS A 251 -14.60 9.97 3.98
C HIS A 251 -14.30 10.52 5.37
N ASP A 252 -13.01 10.58 5.70
CA ASP A 252 -12.49 11.29 6.86
C ASP A 252 -11.55 12.40 6.39
N GLU A 253 -11.97 13.65 6.60
CA GLU A 253 -11.27 14.84 6.14
C GLU A 253 -9.90 14.99 6.81
N GLN A 254 -9.80 14.71 8.11
CA GLN A 254 -8.56 14.90 8.87
C GLN A 254 -7.52 13.86 8.47
N LYS A 255 -7.93 12.60 8.33
CA LYS A 255 -7.05 11.53 7.88
C LYS A 255 -6.59 11.74 6.46
N SER A 256 -7.50 12.19 5.58
CA SER A 256 -7.16 12.51 4.19
C SER A 256 -6.17 13.65 4.13
N GLU A 257 -6.35 14.69 4.94
CA GLU A 257 -5.38 15.78 5.02
C GLU A 257 -4.00 15.29 5.49
N ARG A 258 -3.96 14.41 6.49
CA ARG A 258 -2.71 13.82 6.97
C ARG A 258 -2.02 12.98 5.90
N LEU A 259 -2.77 12.14 5.19
CA LEU A 259 -2.21 11.28 4.15
C LEU A 259 -1.58 12.10 3.02
N ILE A 260 -2.26 13.12 2.49
CA ILE A 260 -1.70 13.92 1.41
C ILE A 260 -0.46 14.69 1.87
N PHE A 261 -0.45 15.17 3.12
CA PHE A 261 0.73 15.78 3.71
C PHE A 261 1.91 14.80 3.79
N ASP A 262 1.68 13.60 4.30
CA ASP A 262 2.70 12.54 4.37
C ASP A 262 3.17 12.12 2.97
N ALA A 263 2.27 12.10 1.99
CA ALA A 263 2.60 11.84 0.60
C ALA A 263 3.51 12.93 0.03
N TYR A 264 3.33 14.21 0.35
CA TYR A 264 4.30 15.26 -0.06
C TYR A 264 5.65 15.08 0.62
N LEU A 265 5.69 14.71 1.90
CA LEU A 265 6.96 14.51 2.61
C LEU A 265 7.76 13.34 2.04
N LYS A 266 7.10 12.22 1.73
CA LYS A 266 7.74 10.94 1.41
C LYS A 266 7.87 10.66 -0.09
N ASN A 267 7.26 11.48 -0.95
CA ASN A 267 7.19 11.18 -2.38
C ASN A 267 8.56 11.22 -3.08
N SER A 268 8.93 10.12 -3.72
CA SER A 268 10.13 9.99 -4.57
C SER A 268 9.84 10.11 -6.08
N GLY A 269 8.61 10.45 -6.46
CA GLY A 269 8.17 10.67 -7.85
C GLY A 269 7.84 9.40 -8.63
N LYS A 270 7.75 8.23 -7.97
CA LYS A 270 7.52 6.93 -8.62
C LYS A 270 6.07 6.66 -9.00
N VAL A 271 5.12 7.27 -8.29
CA VAL A 271 3.69 7.19 -8.60
C VAL A 271 3.27 8.51 -9.23
N GLY A 272 2.78 8.46 -10.47
CA GLY A 272 2.51 9.64 -11.28
C GLY A 272 1.04 9.85 -11.63
N PHE A 273 0.76 10.97 -12.30
CA PHE A 273 -0.57 11.34 -12.81
C PHE A 273 -1.33 10.19 -13.52
N GLN A 274 -0.62 9.34 -14.27
CA GLN A 274 -1.24 8.24 -15.04
C GLN A 274 -1.96 7.22 -14.14
N THR A 275 -1.53 7.05 -12.88
CA THR A 275 -2.22 6.19 -11.91
C THR A 275 -3.66 6.66 -11.67
N ILE A 276 -3.90 7.97 -11.58
CA ILE A 276 -5.25 8.53 -11.39
C ILE A 276 -6.12 8.27 -12.62
N ILE A 277 -5.54 8.40 -13.81
CA ILE A 277 -6.24 8.13 -15.08
C ILE A 277 -6.58 6.64 -15.20
N TYR A 278 -5.67 5.75 -14.82
CA TYR A 278 -5.90 4.31 -14.78
C TYR A 278 -7.07 3.95 -13.86
N LEU A 279 -7.05 4.43 -12.61
CA LEU A 279 -8.11 4.17 -11.63
C LEU A 279 -9.48 4.67 -12.11
N ALA A 280 -9.52 5.86 -12.71
CA ALA A 280 -10.76 6.38 -13.29
C ALA A 280 -11.29 5.50 -14.44
N ARG A 281 -10.40 4.97 -15.29
CA ARG A 281 -10.77 4.07 -16.40
C ARG A 281 -11.32 2.74 -15.89
N GLU A 282 -10.74 2.17 -14.84
CA GLU A 282 -11.28 0.96 -14.19
C GLU A 282 -12.71 1.16 -13.70
N LYS A 283 -13.04 2.37 -13.23
CA LYS A 283 -14.41 2.76 -12.85
C LYS A 283 -15.30 3.18 -14.03
N GLY A 284 -14.87 2.96 -15.28
CA GLY A 284 -15.65 3.30 -16.48
C GLY A 284 -15.72 4.79 -16.80
N VAL A 285 -14.76 5.59 -16.31
CA VAL A 285 -14.66 7.03 -16.60
C VAL A 285 -13.44 7.30 -17.46
N LYS A 286 -13.67 7.74 -18.70
CA LYS A 286 -12.59 8.12 -19.63
C LYS A 286 -12.20 9.59 -19.42
N SER A 287 -10.90 9.85 -19.28
CA SER A 287 -10.36 11.19 -19.54
C SER A 287 -10.43 11.43 -21.04
N ASP A 288 -10.94 12.57 -21.48
CA ASP A 288 -10.91 12.88 -22.91
C ASP A 288 -9.45 13.03 -23.35
N ARG A 289 -9.15 12.52 -24.55
CA ARG A 289 -7.80 12.51 -25.13
C ARG A 289 -7.29 13.94 -25.20
#